data_AF-A0A7L4CUD9-F1
#
_entry.id   AF-A0A7L4CUD9-F1
#
_cell.length_a   1.000
_cell.length_b   1.000
_cell.length_c   1.000
_cell.angle_alpha   90.00
_cell.angle_beta   90.00
_cell.angle_gamma   90.00
#
_symmetry.space_group_name_H-M   'P 1'
#
loop_
_entity.id
_entity.type
_entity.pdbx_description
1 polymer ?
#
loop_
_entity_poly.entity_id
_entity_poly.type
_entity_poly.pdbx_seq_one_letter_code
_entity_poly.pdbx_strand_id
1 'polypeptide(L)'
;PRSYPDEEGPKHWSPSRYEHVMKLRQAALDSARASWADYLLFLDADNVLTNPDTLELLMAQNKTVVAPMLDSRAAYSNFWCGMTPQGYYRRTPAYLPIRKRERRGCFAVPMVHSTFLLDLRKAAARALAFYPPH
;
A
#
# COMPACT_ATOMS: atom_id res chain seq x y z
N PRO A 1 -11.26 -18.49 0.73
CA PRO A 1 -12.69 -18.77 1.05
C PRO A 1 -13.61 -18.08 0.05
N ARG A 2 -14.80 -18.63 -0.22
CA ARG A 2 -15.81 -17.96 -1.05
C ARG A 2 -16.68 -16.98 -0.24
N SER A 3 -16.79 -17.18 1.07
CA SER A 3 -17.58 -16.38 2.02
C SER A 3 -16.98 -16.46 3.43
N TYR A 4 -17.41 -15.57 4.32
CA TYR A 4 -17.10 -15.59 5.76
C TYR A 4 -18.39 -15.62 6.60
N PRO A 5 -18.44 -16.33 7.75
CA PRO A 5 -19.66 -16.43 8.56
C PRO A 5 -20.18 -15.09 9.11
N ASP A 6 -19.29 -14.11 9.26
CA ASP A 6 -19.54 -12.78 9.81
C ASP A 6 -19.80 -11.72 8.72
N GLU A 7 -19.97 -12.12 7.46
CA GLU A 7 -20.28 -11.20 6.37
C GLU A 7 -21.79 -11.02 6.17
N GLU A 8 -22.23 -9.80 5.90
CA GLU A 8 -23.65 -9.45 5.66
C GLU A 8 -23.98 -9.44 4.15
N GLY A 9 -22.95 -9.60 3.32
CA GLY A 9 -23.04 -9.56 1.88
C GLY A 9 -21.67 -9.46 1.21
N PRO A 10 -21.60 -9.52 -0.13
CA PRO A 10 -20.34 -9.64 -0.86
C PRO A 10 -19.39 -8.44 -0.68
N LYS A 11 -19.94 -7.25 -0.38
CA LYS A 11 -19.19 -6.01 -0.15
C LYS A 11 -18.84 -5.77 1.32
N HIS A 12 -19.38 -6.56 2.25
CA HIS A 12 -19.07 -6.41 3.68
C HIS A 12 -17.64 -6.89 3.93
N TRP A 13 -16.78 -5.99 4.40
CA TRP A 13 -15.46 -6.34 4.91
C TRP A 13 -15.56 -6.69 6.39
N SER A 14 -15.87 -7.95 6.68
CA SER A 14 -15.95 -8.44 8.05
C SER A 14 -14.56 -8.57 8.69
N PRO A 15 -14.44 -8.60 10.03
CA PRO A 15 -13.17 -8.82 10.72
C PRO A 15 -12.44 -10.07 10.24
N SER A 16 -13.16 -11.18 10.01
CA SER A 16 -12.57 -12.42 9.50
C SER A 16 -11.99 -12.26 8.10
N ARG A 17 -12.63 -11.45 7.25
CA ARG A 17 -12.12 -11.13 5.91
C ARG A 17 -10.85 -10.28 6.00
N TYR A 18 -10.84 -9.25 6.84
CA TYR A 18 -9.64 -8.43 7.08
C TYR A 18 -8.48 -9.29 7.55
N GLU A 19 -8.71 -10.15 8.55
CA GLU A 19 -7.68 -11.04 9.09
C GLU A 19 -7.13 -11.99 8.02
N HIS A 20 -7.99 -12.57 7.19
CA HIS A 20 -7.56 -13.45 6.12
C HIS A 20 -6.63 -12.73 5.13
N VAL A 21 -6.98 -11.52 4.70
CA VAL A 21 -6.15 -10.73 3.77
C VAL A 21 -4.84 -10.29 4.44
N MET A 22 -4.87 -9.90 5.72
CA MET A 22 -3.67 -9.57 6.48
C MET A 22 -2.70 -10.76 6.56
N LYS A 23 -3.21 -11.96 6.84
CA LYS A 23 -2.41 -13.21 6.86
C LYS A 23 -1.81 -13.54 5.48
N LEU A 24 -2.56 -13.34 4.40
CA LEU A 24 -2.05 -13.55 3.04
C LEU A 24 -0.93 -12.56 2.70
N ARG A 25 -1.09 -11.28 3.04
CA ARG A 25 -0.03 -10.27 2.83
C ARG A 25 1.20 -10.53 3.70
N GLN A 26 1.00 -10.99 4.94
CA GLN A 26 2.09 -11.39 5.83
C GLN A 26 2.84 -12.59 5.27
N ALA A 27 2.14 -13.64 4.80
CA ALA A 27 2.76 -14.80 4.19
C ALA A 27 3.58 -14.45 2.93
N ALA A 28 3.09 -13.53 2.10
CA ALA A 28 3.84 -13.02 0.95
C ALA A 28 5.11 -12.26 1.37
N LEU A 29 5.02 -11.43 2.41
CA LEU A 29 6.16 -10.71 2.97
C LEU A 29 7.22 -11.66 3.55
N ASP A 30 6.81 -12.67 4.30
CA ASP A 30 7.72 -13.66 4.89
C ASP A 30 8.36 -14.55 3.84
N SER A 31 7.59 -14.97 2.83
CA SER A 31 8.13 -15.72 1.69
C SER A 31 9.18 -14.89 0.93
N ALA A 32 8.94 -13.60 0.72
CA ALA A 32 9.90 -12.74 0.04
C ALA A 32 11.19 -12.59 0.87
N ARG A 33 11.07 -12.38 2.19
CA ARG A 33 12.21 -12.31 3.12
C ARG A 33 13.03 -13.60 3.20
N ALA A 34 12.38 -14.75 3.09
CA ALA A 34 13.03 -16.06 3.09
C ALA A 34 13.65 -16.43 1.74
N SER A 35 13.35 -15.66 0.69
CA SER A 35 13.90 -15.83 -0.66
C SER A 35 15.05 -14.86 -0.94
N TRP A 36 15.66 -14.97 -2.12
CA TRP A 36 16.69 -14.01 -2.59
C TRP A 36 16.09 -12.77 -3.27
N ALA A 37 14.90 -12.35 -2.85
CA ALA A 37 14.25 -11.17 -3.38
C ALA A 37 14.83 -9.89 -2.75
N ASP A 38 15.37 -8.98 -3.58
CA ASP A 38 15.77 -7.64 -3.14
C ASP A 38 14.56 -6.73 -2.91
N TYR A 39 13.47 -6.97 -3.64
CA TYR A 39 12.28 -6.15 -3.64
C TYR A 39 11.01 -7.00 -3.63
N LEU A 40 9.94 -6.46 -3.04
CA LEU A 40 8.60 -7.03 -3.10
C LEU A 40 7.61 -5.96 -3.56
N LEU A 41 6.97 -6.17 -4.71
CA LEU A 41 5.91 -5.31 -5.22
C LEU A 41 4.55 -5.88 -4.81
N PHE A 42 3.80 -5.16 -3.98
CA PHE A 42 2.38 -5.40 -3.78
C PHE A 42 1.60 -4.67 -4.87
N LEU A 43 0.67 -5.37 -5.51
CA LEU A 43 -0.19 -4.86 -6.57
C LEU A 43 -1.58 -5.48 -6.41
N ASP A 44 -2.55 -4.69 -5.97
CA ASP A 44 -3.95 -5.12 -5.92
C ASP A 44 -4.49 -5.35 -7.34
N ALA A 45 -5.40 -6.33 -7.48
CA ALA A 45 -5.87 -6.85 -8.77
C ALA A 45 -6.69 -5.85 -9.61
N ASP A 46 -7.16 -4.77 -9.01
CA ASP A 46 -7.92 -3.69 -9.65
C ASP A 46 -7.04 -2.49 -10.07
N ASN A 47 -5.72 -2.58 -9.87
CA ASN A 47 -4.79 -1.53 -10.26
C ASN A 47 -4.19 -1.80 -11.64
N VAL A 48 -4.39 -0.86 -12.57
CA VAL A 48 -3.83 -0.93 -13.93
C VAL A 48 -2.61 -0.03 -14.03
N LEU A 49 -1.42 -0.62 -14.09
CA LEU A 49 -0.18 0.09 -14.34
C LEU A 49 -0.01 0.32 -15.85
N THR A 50 -0.17 1.55 -16.29
CA THR A 50 -0.04 1.93 -17.72
C THR A 50 1.36 2.41 -18.09
N ASN A 51 2.15 2.84 -17.11
CA ASN A 51 3.53 3.25 -17.32
C ASN A 51 4.46 2.01 -17.23
N PRO A 52 5.11 1.58 -18.33
CA PRO A 52 5.98 0.41 -18.34
C PRO A 52 7.21 0.58 -17.42
N ASP A 53 7.63 1.83 -17.16
CA ASP A 53 8.82 2.14 -16.37
C ASP A 53 8.52 2.16 -14.86
N THR A 54 7.29 1.84 -14.44
CA THR A 54 6.86 1.98 -13.04
C THR A 54 7.80 1.30 -12.05
N LEU A 55 8.20 0.05 -12.31
CA LEU A 55 9.06 -0.69 -11.38
C LEU A 55 10.45 -0.05 -11.23
N GLU A 56 11.08 0.31 -12.35
CA GLU A 56 12.40 0.96 -12.36
C GLU A 56 12.35 2.32 -11.67
N LEU A 57 11.33 3.13 -11.97
CA LEU A 57 11.14 4.45 -11.35
C LEU A 57 10.95 4.35 -9.83
N LEU A 58 10.26 3.31 -9.34
CA LEU A 58 10.09 3.06 -7.90
C LEU A 58 11.41 2.62 -7.26
N MET A 59 12.14 1.69 -7.90
CA MET A 59 13.46 1.24 -7.42
C MET A 59 14.44 2.41 -7.31
N ALA A 60 14.44 3.31 -8.29
CA ALA A 60 15.30 4.50 -8.33
C ALA A 60 15.04 5.48 -7.16
N GLN A 61 13.87 5.45 -6.51
CA GLN A 61 13.60 6.31 -5.34
C GLN A 61 14.40 5.90 -4.11
N ASN A 62 14.94 4.68 -4.06
CA ASN A 62 15.79 4.18 -2.99
C ASN A 62 15.16 4.34 -1.58
N LYS A 63 13.86 4.05 -1.45
CA LYS A 63 13.10 4.11 -0.19
C LYS A 63 12.73 2.71 0.30
N THR A 64 12.55 2.56 1.61
CA THR A 64 12.07 1.29 2.20
C THR A 64 10.68 0.92 1.70
N VAL A 65 9.79 1.92 1.59
CA VAL A 65 8.45 1.79 1.03
C VAL A 65 8.24 2.96 0.07
N VAL A 66 7.77 2.67 -1.14
CA VAL A 66 7.43 3.69 -2.13
C VAL A 66 6.24 3.23 -2.97
N ALA A 67 5.34 4.16 -3.29
CA ALA A 67 4.16 3.88 -4.10
C ALA A 67 4.09 4.82 -5.30
N PRO A 68 3.65 4.34 -6.49
CA PRO A 68 3.22 5.23 -7.54
C PRO A 68 1.88 5.84 -7.13
N MET A 69 1.64 7.11 -7.51
CA MET A 69 0.31 7.69 -7.34
C MET A 69 -0.62 7.15 -8.42
N LEU A 70 -1.65 6.42 -8.00
CA LEU A 70 -2.69 5.87 -8.87
C LEU A 70 -3.82 6.89 -9.08
N ASP A 71 -4.29 6.99 -10.32
CA ASP A 71 -5.46 7.79 -10.66
C ASP A 71 -6.75 7.03 -10.38
N SER A 72 -7.77 7.74 -9.88
CA SER A 72 -9.13 7.21 -9.68
C SER A 72 -10.18 8.21 -10.15
N ARG A 73 -11.44 7.76 -10.31
CA ARG A 73 -12.57 8.57 -10.83
C ARG A 73 -13.04 9.72 -9.91
N ALA A 74 -12.31 10.03 -8.83
CA ALA A 74 -12.65 11.11 -7.90
C ALA A 74 -11.39 11.75 -7.28
N ALA A 75 -11.58 12.57 -6.25
CA ALA A 75 -10.50 13.10 -5.42
C ALA A 75 -9.89 12.06 -4.46
N TYR A 76 -10.01 10.77 -4.78
CA TYR A 76 -9.40 9.65 -4.08
C TYR A 76 -8.13 9.20 -4.82
N SER A 77 -7.19 8.61 -4.10
CA SER A 77 -5.97 8.00 -4.62
C SER A 77 -5.36 7.12 -3.53
N ASN A 78 -4.32 6.35 -3.86
CA ASN A 78 -3.75 5.30 -3.05
C ASN A 78 -2.78 5.79 -1.95
N PHE A 79 -3.00 7.00 -1.42
CA PHE A 79 -2.17 7.62 -0.38
C PHE A 79 -2.97 8.60 0.47
N TRP A 80 -2.53 8.82 1.72
CA TRP A 80 -3.07 9.84 2.62
C TRP A 80 -2.00 10.85 2.99
N CYS A 81 -2.29 12.16 2.94
CA CYS A 81 -1.35 13.19 3.43
C CYS A 81 -1.43 13.45 4.93
N GLY A 82 -2.42 12.86 5.61
CA GLY A 82 -2.64 13.08 7.03
C GLY A 82 -3.39 11.90 7.65
N MET A 83 -3.16 11.71 8.93
CA MET A 83 -3.79 10.69 9.74
C MET A 83 -4.15 11.27 11.10
N THR A 84 -5.26 10.83 11.70
CA THR A 84 -5.60 11.12 13.09
C THR A 84 -4.71 10.30 14.03
N PRO A 85 -4.60 10.64 15.33
CA PRO A 85 -3.89 9.80 16.30
C PRO A 85 -4.41 8.36 16.38
N GLN A 86 -5.68 8.14 16.03
CA GLN A 86 -6.33 6.82 15.99
C GLN A 86 -6.11 6.07 14.67
N GLY A 87 -5.31 6.60 13.74
CA GLY A 87 -5.00 5.90 12.49
C GLY A 87 -5.99 6.15 11.35
N TYR A 88 -6.92 7.10 11.47
CA TYR A 88 -7.92 7.39 10.43
C TYR A 88 -7.48 8.47 9.46
N TYR A 89 -8.04 8.46 8.25
CA TYR A 89 -7.80 9.46 7.24
C TYR A 89 -8.00 10.89 7.77
N ARG A 90 -7.04 11.77 7.49
CA ARG A 90 -7.18 13.21 7.71
C ARG A 90 -6.74 13.98 6.46
N ARG A 91 -7.66 14.75 5.89
CA ARG A 91 -7.36 15.66 4.76
C ARG A 91 -6.36 16.73 5.21
N THR A 92 -5.40 17.05 4.36
CA THR A 92 -4.45 18.17 4.58
C THR A 92 -4.40 19.07 3.35
N PRO A 93 -3.98 20.35 3.48
CA PRO A 93 -3.81 21.26 2.35
C PRO A 93 -2.86 20.73 1.27
N ALA A 94 -1.90 19.86 1.63
CA ALA A 94 -0.96 19.27 0.69
C ALA A 94 -1.60 18.25 -0.28
N TYR A 95 -2.77 17.70 0.06
CA TYR A 95 -3.35 16.57 -0.69
C TYR A 95 -3.73 16.94 -2.12
N LEU A 96 -4.48 18.03 -2.31
CA LEU A 96 -4.98 18.42 -3.63
C LEU A 96 -3.85 18.78 -4.61
N PRO A 97 -2.84 19.59 -4.23
CA PRO A 97 -1.71 19.89 -5.11
C PRO A 97 -0.92 18.66 -5.55
N ILE A 98 -0.73 17.68 -4.66
CA ILE A 98 -0.06 16.41 -5.00
C ILE A 98 -0.95 15.59 -5.93
N ARG A 99 -2.23 15.39 -5.57
CA ARG A 99 -3.20 14.60 -6.35
C ARG A 99 -3.38 15.11 -7.78
N LYS A 100 -3.41 16.44 -7.93
CA LYS A 100 -3.55 17.12 -9.22
C LYS A 100 -2.23 17.25 -9.99
N ARG A 101 -1.11 16.77 -9.43
CA ARG A 101 0.24 16.91 -10.00
C ARG A 101 0.68 18.36 -10.20
N GLU A 102 0.08 19.31 -9.49
CA GLU A 102 0.56 20.70 -9.38
C GLU A 102 1.90 20.72 -8.62
N ARG A 103 2.06 19.81 -7.65
CA ARG A 103 3.33 19.49 -6.99
C ARG A 103 3.75 18.08 -7.38
N ARG A 104 4.87 17.95 -8.09
CA ARG A 104 5.44 16.66 -8.53
C ARG A 104 6.67 16.32 -7.69
N GLY A 105 6.86 15.03 -7.43
CA GLY A 105 8.00 14.52 -6.67
C GLY A 105 7.66 13.25 -5.89
N CYS A 106 8.60 12.82 -5.04
CA CYS A 106 8.39 11.76 -4.06
C CYS A 106 8.12 12.40 -2.69
N PHE A 107 6.94 12.15 -2.12
CA PHE A 107 6.49 12.79 -0.88
C PHE A 107 6.44 11.79 0.27
N ALA A 108 6.92 12.21 1.44
CA ALA A 108 6.68 11.47 2.68
C ALA A 108 5.20 11.62 3.06
N VAL A 109 4.52 10.49 3.25
CA VAL A 109 3.09 10.42 3.58
C VAL A 109 2.88 9.38 4.68
N PRO A 110 1.91 9.57 5.58
CA PRO A 110 1.64 8.62 6.65
C PRO A 110 1.12 7.25 6.17
N MET A 111 0.53 7.17 4.97
CA MET A 111 -0.04 5.92 4.47
C MET A 111 -0.03 5.87 2.94
N VAL A 112 0.35 4.71 2.41
CA VAL A 112 0.16 4.29 1.01
C VAL A 112 -0.52 2.92 1.01
N HIS A 113 -1.31 2.63 -0.03
CA HIS A 113 -1.96 1.34 -0.18
C HIS A 113 -2.06 0.93 -1.66
N SER A 114 -2.70 -0.21 -1.91
CA SER A 114 -3.03 -0.76 -3.23
C SER A 114 -1.86 -1.17 -4.12
N THR A 115 -0.94 -0.27 -4.46
CA THR A 115 0.33 -0.60 -5.13
C THR A 115 1.48 0.08 -4.43
N PHE A 116 2.47 -0.70 -3.99
CA PHE A 116 3.70 -0.18 -3.42
C PHE A 116 4.84 -1.20 -3.50
N LEU A 117 6.06 -0.70 -3.62
CA LEU A 117 7.30 -1.45 -3.63
C LEU A 117 7.96 -1.38 -2.26
N LEU A 118 8.38 -2.53 -1.76
CA LEU A 118 9.26 -2.67 -0.60
C LEU A 118 10.68 -2.96 -1.06
N ASP A 119 11.66 -2.26 -0.49
CA ASP A 119 13.09 -2.60 -0.63
C ASP A 119 13.52 -3.44 0.59
N LEU A 120 13.63 -4.76 0.40
CA LEU A 120 13.89 -5.74 1.46
C LEU A 120 15.33 -5.69 1.96
N ARG A 121 16.24 -5.07 1.21
CA ARG A 121 17.65 -4.90 1.59
C ARG A 121 17.82 -3.88 2.72
N LYS A 122 16.85 -2.99 2.92
CA LYS A 122 16.89 -1.95 3.96
C LYS A 122 16.50 -2.52 5.32
N ALA A 123 17.29 -2.23 6.35
CA ALA A 123 17.06 -2.74 7.70
C ALA A 123 15.64 -2.43 8.24
N ALA A 124 15.09 -1.25 7.92
CA ALA A 124 13.74 -0.85 8.31
C ALA A 124 12.64 -1.77 7.75
N ALA A 125 12.89 -2.46 6.63
CA ALA A 125 11.93 -3.40 6.06
C ALA A 125 11.67 -4.61 6.99
N ARG A 126 12.58 -4.93 7.91
CA ARG A 126 12.42 -6.01 8.90
C ARG A 126 11.33 -5.72 9.94
N ALA A 127 11.04 -4.45 10.20
CA ALA A 127 10.02 -4.03 11.15
C ALA A 127 8.60 -3.99 10.55
N LEU A 128 8.45 -4.18 9.23
CA LEU A 128 7.15 -4.18 8.57
C LEU A 128 6.38 -5.47 8.87
N ALA A 129 5.09 -5.35 9.14
CA ALA A 129 4.19 -6.48 9.31
C ALA A 129 2.77 -6.12 8.85
N PHE A 130 2.03 -7.11 8.39
CA PHE A 130 0.59 -7.03 8.17
C PHE A 130 -0.20 -7.80 9.24
N TYR A 131 0.44 -8.76 9.91
CA TYR A 131 -0.18 -9.60 10.93
C TYR A 131 0.86 -10.13 11.94
N PRO A 132 0.54 -10.27 13.24
CA PRO A 132 -0.67 -9.77 13.92
C PRO A 132 -0.72 -8.23 13.92
N PRO A 133 -1.91 -7.62 14.07
CA PRO A 133 -2.03 -6.16 14.24
C PRO A 133 -1.36 -5.71 15.56
N HIS A 134 -0.88 -4.47 15.56
CA HIS A 134 -0.21 -3.84 16.72
C HIS A 134 -1.20 -3.32 17.78
#